data_AF-A0A9E2LX69-F1
#
_entry.id   AF-A0A9E2LX69-F1
#
_cell.length_a   1.000
_cell.length_b   1.000
_cell.length_c   1.000
_cell.angle_alpha   90.00
_cell.angle_beta   90.00
_cell.angle_gamma   90.00
#
_symmetry.space_group_name_H-M   'P 1'
#
loop_
_entity.id
_entity.type
_entity.pdbx_description
1 polymer ?
#
loop_
_entity_poly.entity_id
_entity_poly.type
_entity_poly.pdbx_seq_one_letter_code
_entity_poly.pdbx_strand_id
1 'polypeptide(L)'
;MNALRILPVLSGLLLAPLLPGIVNRTKARFGGRRGQPLLQAYFDLLKLLRKGAVYSRTTTWVFRAGPSIGLAATLVALTLIPIGRGAPSAMHFTGDLFLLAYCLGLVRFFTVLAALDTGSAFEGMGASREVQFSALAEPALIVALAALARLSGHLSLSDITAAIGVTSWEIAGPALALIALALFVVFLSENSRIPVDDPNTHLELTMIHEVMILDHSGPDLAFIEYGAALKFWILGSLVVNVGISGLGGGTWVSIAAFFAGMSGLAVGVGVVESTMARYRLLKVPRMLWVAVALSVLSFTLIGRFTA
;
A
#
# COMPACT_ATOMS: atom_id res chain seq x y z
N MET A 1 -24.16 -5.45 14.51
CA MET A 1 -22.72 -5.32 14.15
C MET A 1 -22.06 -4.39 15.16
N ASN A 2 -20.98 -4.81 15.82
CA ASN A 2 -20.22 -3.94 16.72
C ASN A 2 -19.67 -2.74 15.93
N ALA A 3 -19.87 -1.51 16.43
CA ALA A 3 -19.40 -0.28 15.77
C ALA A 3 -17.90 -0.32 15.41
N LEU A 4 -17.11 -1.01 16.23
CA LEU A 4 -15.67 -1.23 16.03
C LEU A 4 -15.31 -2.01 14.76
N ARG A 5 -16.21 -2.85 14.21
CA ARG A 5 -15.95 -3.61 12.97
C ARG A 5 -16.13 -2.77 11.71
N ILE A 6 -16.95 -1.72 11.79
CA ILE A 6 -17.25 -0.84 10.66
C ILE A 6 -16.18 0.26 10.55
N LEU A 7 -15.55 0.60 11.68
CA LEU A 7 -14.55 1.65 11.79
C LEU A 7 -13.35 1.47 10.83
N PRO A 8 -12.74 0.28 10.65
CA PRO A 8 -11.67 0.08 9.67
C PRO A 8 -12.06 0.45 8.23
N VAL A 9 -13.23 0.01 7.80
CA VAL A 9 -13.71 0.26 6.44
C VAL A 9 -14.07 1.72 6.25
N LEU A 10 -14.87 2.31 7.16
CA LEU A 10 -15.27 3.71 7.04
C LEU A 10 -14.08 4.66 7.08
N SER A 11 -13.13 4.42 7.99
CA SER A 11 -11.94 5.27 8.07
C SER A 11 -11.04 5.12 6.84
N GLY A 12 -10.86 3.91 6.31
CA GLY A 12 -10.13 3.74 5.05
C GLY A 12 -10.80 4.44 3.88
N LEU A 13 -12.12 4.29 3.73
CA LEU A 13 -12.86 4.96 2.64
C LEU A 13 -12.77 6.49 2.72
N LEU A 14 -12.84 7.04 3.93
CA LEU A 14 -12.91 8.48 4.16
C LEU A 14 -11.56 9.16 4.30
N LEU A 15 -10.52 8.48 4.79
CA LEU A 15 -9.23 9.08 5.14
C LEU A 15 -8.09 8.67 4.21
N ALA A 16 -8.23 7.62 3.40
CA ALA A 16 -7.17 7.19 2.49
C ALA A 16 -6.66 8.31 1.56
N PRO A 17 -7.52 9.13 0.90
CA PRO A 17 -7.03 10.23 0.07
C PRO A 17 -6.33 11.36 0.83
N LEU A 18 -6.47 11.41 2.17
CA LEU A 18 -5.75 12.39 3.00
C LEU A 18 -4.25 12.10 3.06
N LEU A 19 -3.84 10.83 3.00
CA LEU A 19 -2.45 10.43 3.17
C LEU A 19 -1.54 10.98 2.05
N PRO A 20 -1.87 10.86 0.75
CA PRO A 20 -1.13 11.56 -0.30
C PRO A 20 -1.11 13.09 -0.11
N GLY A 21 -2.18 13.68 0.42
CA GLY A 21 -2.23 15.10 0.78
C GLY A 21 -1.19 15.49 1.84
N ILE A 22 -1.01 14.65 2.87
CA ILE A 22 0.03 14.83 3.92
C ILE A 22 1.44 14.70 3.32
N VAL A 23 1.67 13.70 2.45
CA VAL A 23 2.94 13.53 1.73
C VAL A 23 3.28 14.80 0.95
N ASN A 24 2.36 15.28 0.11
CA ASN A 24 2.55 16.46 -0.72
C ASN A 24 2.78 17.73 0.10
N ARG A 25 2.07 17.87 1.23
CA ARG A 25 2.25 19.00 2.16
C ARG A 25 3.63 18.98 2.81
N THR A 26 4.12 17.79 3.16
CA THR A 26 5.45 17.61 3.75
C THR A 26 6.53 18.00 2.74
N LYS A 27 6.44 17.51 1.49
CA LYS A 27 7.33 17.89 0.40
C LYS A 27 7.35 19.39 0.13
N ALA A 28 6.17 20.03 0.13
CA ALA A 28 6.08 21.46 -0.08
C ALA A 28 6.83 22.24 1.01
N ARG A 29 6.70 21.83 2.27
CA ARG A 29 7.40 22.44 3.41
C ARG A 29 8.92 22.30 3.30
N PHE A 30 9.43 21.11 2.94
CA PHE A 30 10.86 20.91 2.69
C PHE A 30 11.37 21.78 1.53
N GLY A 31 10.56 21.96 0.49
CA GLY A 31 10.88 22.86 -0.64
C GLY A 31 10.64 24.35 -0.38
N GLY A 32 10.32 24.78 0.86
CA GLY A 32 10.09 26.19 1.18
C GLY A 32 8.82 26.80 0.57
N ARG A 33 7.87 25.98 0.11
CA ARG A 33 6.61 26.41 -0.54
C ARG A 33 5.41 26.10 0.36
N ARG A 34 4.31 26.82 0.17
CA ARG A 34 3.05 26.57 0.91
C ARG A 34 2.42 25.22 0.54
N GLY A 35 2.51 24.80 -0.72
CA GLY A 35 1.91 23.55 -1.20
C GLY A 35 0.39 23.57 -1.28
N GLN A 36 -0.16 22.48 -1.83
CA GLN A 36 -1.60 22.28 -1.95
C GLN A 36 -2.28 22.11 -0.56
N PRO A 37 -3.60 22.37 -0.45
CA PRO A 37 -4.39 22.03 0.73
C PRO A 37 -4.43 20.51 0.98
N LEU A 38 -4.62 20.08 2.23
CA LEU A 38 -4.67 18.64 2.58
C LEU A 38 -5.84 17.91 1.90
N LEU A 39 -6.95 18.61 1.66
CA LEU A 39 -8.15 18.05 1.04
C LEU A 39 -8.11 18.05 -0.50
N GLN A 40 -6.98 18.45 -1.11
CA GLN A 40 -6.86 18.60 -2.57
C GLN A 40 -7.22 17.30 -3.32
N ALA A 41 -6.76 16.15 -2.84
CA ALA A 41 -7.05 14.84 -3.43
C ALA A 41 -8.56 14.56 -3.53
N TYR A 42 -9.36 14.96 -2.53
CA TYR A 42 -10.82 14.80 -2.58
C TYR A 42 -11.45 15.67 -3.65
N PHE A 43 -10.99 16.92 -3.80
CA PHE A 43 -11.49 17.81 -4.84
C PHE A 43 -11.12 17.31 -6.24
N ASP A 44 -9.93 16.76 -6.41
CA ASP A 44 -9.49 16.19 -7.69
C ASP A 44 -10.27 14.92 -8.06
N LEU A 45 -10.52 14.02 -7.10
CA LEU A 45 -11.40 12.86 -7.31
C LEU A 45 -12.82 13.28 -7.70
N LEU A 46 -13.42 14.24 -6.98
CA LEU A 46 -14.75 14.77 -7.31
C LEU A 46 -14.78 15.44 -8.69
N LYS A 47 -13.71 16.13 -9.07
CA LYS A 47 -13.56 16.74 -10.39
C LYS A 47 -13.49 15.68 -11.48
N LEU A 48 -12.71 14.61 -11.29
CA LEU A 48 -12.57 13.52 -12.26
C LEU A 48 -13.88 12.77 -12.48
N LEU A 49 -14.64 12.51 -11.42
CA LEU A 49 -15.97 11.88 -11.50
C LEU A 49 -17.01 12.73 -12.26
N ARG A 50 -16.79 14.03 -12.40
CA ARG A 50 -17.66 14.96 -13.15
C ARG A 50 -17.24 15.14 -14.60
N LYS A 51 -16.11 14.57 -15.02
CA LYS A 51 -15.64 14.60 -16.42
C LYS A 51 -16.21 13.42 -17.20
N GLY A 52 -16.15 13.51 -18.52
CA GLY A 52 -16.37 12.36 -19.41
C GLY A 52 -15.11 11.51 -19.54
N ALA A 53 -15.28 10.22 -19.81
CA ALA A 53 -14.21 9.32 -20.23
C ALA A 53 -14.07 9.32 -21.76
N VAL A 54 -12.84 9.33 -22.24
CA VAL A 54 -12.49 9.19 -23.66
C VAL A 54 -11.81 7.84 -23.82
N TYR A 55 -12.26 7.05 -24.79
CA TYR A 55 -11.73 5.73 -25.08
C TYR A 55 -11.14 5.69 -26.49
N SER A 56 -9.94 5.11 -26.62
CA SER A 56 -9.38 4.80 -27.92
C SER A 56 -10.28 3.80 -28.68
N ARG A 57 -10.17 3.80 -30.01
CA ARG A 57 -10.82 2.79 -30.87
C ARG A 57 -10.04 1.48 -30.93
N THR A 58 -8.79 1.49 -30.49
CA THR A 58 -7.90 0.33 -30.49
C THR A 58 -7.97 -0.49 -29.20
N THR A 59 -8.51 0.10 -28.11
CA THR A 59 -8.68 -0.59 -26.84
C THR A 59 -9.90 -1.50 -26.87
N THR A 60 -9.86 -2.56 -26.07
CA THR A 60 -10.95 -3.51 -25.91
C THR A 60 -11.73 -3.24 -24.63
N TRP A 61 -12.61 -4.17 -24.25
CA TRP A 61 -13.33 -4.10 -22.98
C TRP A 61 -12.39 -4.19 -21.77
N VAL A 62 -11.18 -4.75 -21.95
CA VAL A 62 -10.19 -4.93 -20.87
C VAL A 62 -9.75 -3.59 -20.31
N PHE A 63 -9.47 -2.60 -21.16
CA PHE A 63 -9.16 -1.23 -20.74
C PHE A 63 -10.24 -0.61 -19.86
N ARG A 64 -11.53 -0.84 -20.15
CA ARG A 64 -12.65 -0.32 -19.36
C ARG A 64 -12.87 -1.11 -18.07
N ALA A 65 -12.60 -2.41 -18.11
CA ALA A 65 -12.76 -3.28 -16.95
C ALA A 65 -11.67 -3.03 -15.90
N GLY A 66 -10.44 -2.70 -16.32
CA GLY A 66 -9.27 -2.51 -15.45
C GLY A 66 -9.52 -1.61 -14.22
N PRO A 67 -9.94 -0.35 -14.40
CA PRO A 67 -10.21 0.57 -13.30
C PRO A 67 -11.28 0.07 -12.32
N SER A 68 -12.38 -0.49 -12.85
CA SER A 68 -13.52 -0.95 -12.03
C SER A 68 -13.18 -2.20 -11.23
N ILE A 69 -12.49 -3.18 -11.83
CA ILE A 69 -12.05 -4.41 -11.16
C ILE A 69 -10.96 -4.09 -10.14
N GLY A 70 -10.02 -3.20 -10.48
CA GLY A 70 -8.98 -2.74 -9.56
C GLY A 70 -9.58 -2.06 -8.32
N LEU A 71 -10.56 -1.18 -8.50
CA LEU A 71 -11.26 -0.56 -7.38
C LEU A 71 -12.06 -1.58 -6.56
N ALA A 72 -12.78 -2.50 -7.20
CA ALA A 72 -13.52 -3.55 -6.48
C ALA A 72 -12.59 -4.44 -5.65
N ALA A 73 -11.44 -4.84 -6.20
CA ALA A 73 -10.45 -5.66 -5.51
C ALA A 73 -9.81 -4.92 -4.32
N THR A 74 -9.50 -3.63 -4.46
CA THR A 74 -9.01 -2.82 -3.33
C THR A 74 -10.07 -2.61 -2.25
N LEU A 75 -11.35 -2.45 -2.62
CA LEU A 75 -12.45 -2.38 -1.66
C LEU A 75 -12.61 -3.68 -0.87
N VAL A 76 -12.51 -4.84 -1.52
CA VAL A 76 -12.51 -6.14 -0.83
C VAL A 76 -11.32 -6.24 0.11
N ALA A 77 -10.10 -5.91 -0.36
CA ALA A 77 -8.90 -5.90 0.47
C ALA A 77 -9.03 -5.01 1.71
N LEU A 78 -9.68 -3.84 1.58
CA LEU A 78 -9.92 -2.93 2.71
C LEU A 78 -10.76 -3.59 3.82
N THR A 79 -11.71 -4.46 3.48
CA THR A 79 -12.55 -5.14 4.48
C THR A 79 -11.80 -6.13 5.36
N LEU A 80 -10.60 -6.56 4.96
CA LEU A 80 -9.77 -7.54 5.64
C LEU A 80 -8.75 -6.90 6.61
N ILE A 81 -8.55 -5.59 6.52
CA ILE A 81 -7.54 -4.89 7.32
C ILE A 81 -8.09 -4.48 8.70
N PRO A 82 -7.45 -4.90 9.81
CA PRO A 82 -7.78 -4.42 11.16
C PRO A 82 -7.13 -3.07 11.47
N ILE A 83 -7.67 -2.36 12.45
CA ILE A 83 -7.10 -1.11 12.98
C ILE A 83 -6.63 -1.31 14.42
N GLY A 84 -5.31 -1.31 14.59
CA GLY A 84 -4.67 -1.59 15.86
C GLY A 84 -5.05 -2.96 16.41
N ARG A 85 -4.82 -3.14 17.72
CA ARG A 85 -5.17 -4.36 18.46
C ARG A 85 -6.64 -4.41 18.88
N GLY A 86 -7.33 -3.27 18.78
CA GLY A 86 -8.62 -3.05 19.42
C GLY A 86 -9.84 -3.08 18.50
N ALA A 87 -9.64 -3.01 17.17
CA ALA A 87 -10.73 -3.01 16.19
C ALA A 87 -10.47 -4.09 15.12
N PRO A 88 -11.15 -5.25 15.19
CA PRO A 88 -11.02 -6.29 14.18
C PRO A 88 -11.58 -5.82 12.84
N SER A 89 -11.10 -6.44 11.76
CA SER A 89 -11.55 -6.21 10.40
C SER A 89 -13.04 -6.51 10.23
N ALA A 90 -13.66 -5.90 9.21
CA ALA A 90 -15.08 -6.12 8.92
C ALA A 90 -15.35 -7.57 8.52
N MET A 91 -14.45 -8.16 7.71
CA MET A 91 -14.41 -9.57 7.38
C MET A 91 -13.11 -10.18 7.93
N HIS A 92 -13.23 -11.21 8.78
CA HIS A 92 -12.11 -11.97 9.32
C HIS A 92 -12.43 -13.46 9.22
N PHE A 93 -11.45 -14.25 8.76
CA PHE A 93 -11.54 -15.70 8.68
C PHE A 93 -10.12 -16.28 8.54
N THR A 94 -9.97 -17.58 8.79
CA THR A 94 -8.67 -18.26 8.65
C THR A 94 -8.17 -18.17 7.21
N GLY A 95 -7.01 -17.52 7.01
CA GLY A 95 -6.39 -17.38 5.68
C GLY A 95 -6.73 -16.08 4.94
N ASP A 96 -7.40 -15.13 5.60
CA ASP A 96 -7.68 -13.79 5.03
C ASP A 96 -6.40 -13.04 4.59
N LEU A 97 -5.24 -13.35 5.17
CA LEU A 97 -3.94 -12.80 4.76
C LEU A 97 -3.59 -13.15 3.30
N PHE A 98 -3.96 -14.35 2.85
CA PHE A 98 -3.70 -14.78 1.47
C PHE A 98 -4.68 -14.10 0.52
N LEU A 99 -5.95 -13.98 0.92
CA LEU A 99 -6.94 -13.24 0.14
C LEU A 99 -6.49 -11.78 -0.06
N LEU A 100 -5.95 -11.14 0.99
CA LEU A 100 -5.39 -9.79 0.88
C LEU A 100 -4.30 -9.72 -0.19
N ALA A 101 -3.32 -10.62 -0.14
CA ALA A 101 -2.21 -10.66 -1.10
C ALA A 101 -2.72 -10.87 -2.54
N TYR A 102 -3.66 -11.80 -2.74
CA TYR A 102 -4.26 -12.04 -4.06
C TYR A 102 -5.13 -10.89 -4.55
N CYS A 103 -5.86 -10.18 -3.67
CA CYS A 103 -6.59 -8.97 -4.05
C CYS A 103 -5.64 -7.88 -4.56
N LEU A 104 -4.50 -7.65 -3.88
CA LEU A 104 -3.49 -6.70 -4.36
C LEU A 104 -2.84 -7.15 -5.68
N GLY A 105 -2.60 -8.45 -5.84
CA GLY A 105 -2.17 -9.04 -7.12
C GLY A 105 -3.18 -8.84 -8.24
N LEU A 106 -4.47 -8.98 -7.95
CA LEU A 106 -5.57 -8.79 -8.91
C LEU A 106 -5.65 -7.34 -9.39
N VAL A 107 -5.49 -6.36 -8.48
CA VAL A 107 -5.42 -4.94 -8.84
C VAL A 107 -4.32 -4.71 -9.88
N ARG A 108 -3.09 -5.14 -9.55
CA ARG A 108 -1.93 -5.01 -10.45
C ARG A 108 -2.13 -5.72 -11.77
N PHE A 109 -2.65 -6.94 -11.75
CA PHE A 109 -2.90 -7.73 -12.96
C PHE A 109 -3.82 -6.97 -13.93
N PHE A 110 -4.92 -6.40 -13.44
CA PHE A 110 -5.84 -5.65 -14.28
C PHE A 110 -5.31 -4.26 -14.69
N THR A 111 -4.51 -3.59 -13.86
CA THR A 111 -3.82 -2.36 -14.26
C THR A 111 -2.82 -2.63 -15.39
N VAL A 112 -2.02 -3.70 -15.28
CA VAL A 112 -1.06 -4.12 -16.31
C VAL A 112 -1.77 -4.53 -17.61
N LEU A 113 -2.86 -5.29 -17.52
CA LEU A 113 -3.63 -5.68 -18.69
C LEU A 113 -4.27 -4.46 -19.39
N ALA A 114 -4.83 -3.52 -18.63
CA ALA A 114 -5.39 -2.29 -19.20
C ALA A 114 -4.31 -1.48 -19.93
N ALA A 115 -3.11 -1.35 -19.35
CA ALA A 115 -1.97 -0.68 -19.97
C ALA A 115 -1.47 -1.39 -21.25
N LEU A 116 -1.52 -2.72 -21.30
CA LEU A 116 -1.13 -3.47 -22.51
C LEU A 116 -2.19 -3.39 -23.62
N ASP A 117 -3.47 -3.23 -23.26
CA ASP A 117 -4.61 -3.17 -24.19
C ASP A 117 -4.64 -1.88 -25.02
N THR A 118 -3.93 -0.83 -24.61
CA THR A 118 -3.79 0.40 -25.41
C THR A 118 -2.90 0.22 -26.64
N GLY A 119 -2.00 -0.76 -26.61
CA GLY A 119 -1.06 -1.05 -27.69
C GLY A 119 0.08 -0.02 -27.83
N SER A 120 0.29 0.83 -26.83
CA SER A 120 1.37 1.82 -26.81
C SER A 120 2.70 1.23 -26.33
N ALA A 121 3.79 1.61 -27.00
CA ALA A 121 5.14 1.19 -26.61
C ALA A 121 5.53 1.68 -25.19
N PHE A 122 5.04 2.85 -24.79
CA PHE A 122 5.32 3.42 -23.47
C PHE A 122 4.62 2.65 -22.36
N GLU A 123 3.33 2.38 -22.52
CA GLU A 123 2.55 1.63 -21.54
C GLU A 123 3.07 0.20 -21.40
N GLY A 124 3.46 -0.43 -22.51
CA GLY A 124 4.14 -1.74 -22.49
C GLY A 124 5.48 -1.74 -21.74
N MET A 125 6.29 -0.67 -21.88
CA MET A 125 7.52 -0.52 -21.10
C MET A 125 7.24 -0.35 -19.60
N GLY A 126 6.22 0.44 -19.23
CA GLY A 126 5.80 0.63 -17.84
C GLY A 126 5.31 -0.67 -17.21
N ALA A 127 4.39 -1.35 -17.89
CA ALA A 127 3.86 -2.65 -17.51
C ALA A 127 4.97 -3.69 -17.24
N SER A 128 5.95 -3.78 -18.14
CA SER A 128 7.09 -4.70 -17.97
C SER A 128 7.91 -4.40 -16.71
N ARG A 129 8.17 -3.12 -16.43
CA ARG A 129 8.91 -2.67 -15.24
C ARG A 129 8.13 -2.94 -13.95
N GLU A 130 6.83 -2.62 -13.94
CA GLU A 130 5.94 -2.87 -12.80
C GLU A 130 5.90 -4.36 -12.46
N VAL A 131 5.68 -5.23 -13.45
CA VAL A 131 5.64 -6.68 -13.25
C VAL A 131 6.98 -7.20 -12.72
N GLN A 132 8.11 -6.69 -13.23
CA GLN A 132 9.44 -7.06 -12.74
C GLN A 132 9.64 -6.72 -11.26
N PHE A 133 9.21 -5.53 -10.82
CA PHE A 133 9.36 -5.12 -9.44
C PHE A 133 8.42 -5.89 -8.52
N SER A 134 7.16 -6.05 -8.91
CA SER A 134 6.22 -6.77 -8.07
C SER A 134 6.51 -8.27 -7.98
N ALA A 135 7.14 -8.88 -8.99
CA ALA A 135 7.64 -10.25 -8.88
C ALA A 135 8.67 -10.44 -7.75
N LEU A 136 9.34 -9.37 -7.32
CA LEU A 136 10.25 -9.37 -6.16
C LEU A 136 9.57 -8.87 -4.87
N ALA A 137 8.65 -7.91 -4.97
CA ALA A 137 7.94 -7.36 -3.81
C ALA A 137 6.93 -8.35 -3.20
N GLU A 138 6.26 -9.15 -4.02
CA GLU A 138 5.23 -10.08 -3.59
C GLU A 138 5.77 -11.22 -2.70
N PRO A 139 6.90 -11.88 -3.01
CA PRO A 139 7.54 -12.81 -2.08
C PRO A 139 7.90 -12.16 -0.74
N ALA A 140 8.42 -10.92 -0.74
CA ALA A 140 8.74 -10.21 0.49
C ALA A 140 7.49 -9.96 1.35
N LEU A 141 6.37 -9.57 0.71
CA LEU A 141 5.09 -9.38 1.39
C LEU A 141 4.60 -10.69 2.02
N ILE A 142 4.55 -11.78 1.24
CA ILE A 142 4.03 -13.08 1.71
C ILE A 142 4.89 -13.62 2.84
N VAL A 143 6.22 -13.56 2.73
CA VAL A 143 7.13 -14.05 3.79
C VAL A 143 7.02 -13.18 5.04
N ALA A 144 6.87 -11.87 4.92
CA ALA A 144 6.66 -10.98 6.06
C ALA A 144 5.34 -11.29 6.79
N LEU A 145 4.24 -11.51 6.04
CA LEU A 145 2.97 -11.94 6.62
C LEU A 145 3.06 -13.33 7.25
N ALA A 146 3.76 -14.27 6.61
CA ALA A 146 4.02 -15.60 7.15
C ALA A 146 4.84 -15.55 8.45
N ALA A 147 5.76 -14.60 8.58
CA ALA A 147 6.54 -14.38 9.80
C ALA A 147 5.65 -13.91 10.96
N LEU A 148 4.72 -12.97 10.70
CA LEU A 148 3.72 -12.53 11.67
C LEU A 148 2.75 -13.66 12.05
N ALA A 149 2.30 -14.45 11.07
CA ALA A 149 1.46 -15.62 11.29
C ALA A 149 2.16 -16.68 12.15
N ARG A 150 3.45 -16.92 11.90
CA ARG A 150 4.26 -17.85 12.70
C ARG A 150 4.41 -17.39 14.15
N LEU A 151 4.63 -16.09 14.37
CA LEU A 151 4.77 -15.53 15.72
C LEU A 151 3.47 -15.57 16.52
N SER A 152 2.35 -15.29 15.86
CA SER A 152 1.02 -15.26 16.50
C SER A 152 0.33 -16.61 16.60
N GLY A 153 0.69 -17.58 15.76
CA GLY A 153 -0.01 -18.86 15.63
C GLY A 153 -1.32 -18.78 14.83
N HIS A 154 -1.63 -17.63 14.22
CA HIS A 154 -2.89 -17.39 13.52
C HIS A 154 -2.68 -17.05 12.04
N LEU A 155 -3.67 -17.39 11.21
CA LEU A 155 -3.71 -17.07 9.78
C LEU A 155 -4.72 -15.96 9.44
N SER A 156 -5.41 -15.39 10.44
CA SER A 156 -6.25 -14.22 10.25
C SER A 156 -5.51 -12.95 10.63
N LEU A 157 -5.57 -11.90 9.82
CA LEU A 157 -4.95 -10.60 10.10
C LEU A 157 -5.46 -9.98 11.39
N SER A 158 -6.76 -10.11 11.69
CA SER A 158 -7.34 -9.60 12.93
C SER A 158 -6.80 -10.34 14.16
N ASP A 159 -6.65 -11.66 14.07
CA ASP A 159 -6.10 -12.46 15.16
C ASP A 159 -4.59 -12.22 15.33
N ILE A 160 -3.86 -12.06 14.21
CA ILE A 160 -2.44 -11.69 14.21
C ILE A 160 -2.24 -10.34 14.94
N THR A 161 -3.00 -9.30 14.59
CA THR A 161 -2.84 -7.99 15.25
C THR A 161 -3.30 -8.00 16.70
N ALA A 162 -4.30 -8.80 17.06
CA ALA A 162 -4.72 -8.97 18.45
C ALA A 162 -3.64 -9.68 19.28
N ALA A 163 -3.02 -10.73 18.74
CA ALA A 163 -2.02 -11.56 19.41
C ALA A 163 -0.68 -10.85 19.61
N ILE A 164 -0.20 -10.11 18.61
CA ILE A 164 1.11 -9.44 18.67
C ILE A 164 1.03 -8.20 19.57
N GLY A 165 1.86 -8.18 20.61
CA GLY A 165 1.80 -7.18 21.67
C GLY A 165 3.14 -6.78 22.28
N VAL A 166 3.09 -6.09 23.41
CA VAL A 166 4.27 -5.69 24.21
C VAL A 166 5.19 -6.89 24.47
N THR A 167 4.63 -8.01 24.94
CA THR A 167 5.38 -9.25 25.20
C THR A 167 6.04 -9.83 23.94
N SER A 168 5.37 -9.73 22.78
CA SER A 168 5.94 -10.15 21.50
C SER A 168 7.14 -9.28 21.11
N TRP A 169 7.11 -7.99 21.43
CA TRP A 169 8.25 -7.08 21.21
C TRP A 169 9.39 -7.32 22.19
N GLU A 170 9.11 -7.73 23.43
CA GLU A 170 10.14 -8.13 24.40
C GLU A 170 10.88 -9.39 23.95
N ILE A 171 10.17 -10.36 23.40
CA ILE A 171 10.74 -11.66 22.99
C ILE A 171 11.35 -11.60 21.58
N ALA A 172 10.65 -10.99 20.62
CA ALA A 172 10.97 -11.04 19.19
C ALA A 172 11.15 -9.65 18.55
N GLY A 173 11.45 -8.62 19.33
CA GLY A 173 11.59 -7.23 18.88
C GLY A 173 12.45 -7.02 17.64
N PRO A 174 13.68 -7.59 17.55
CA PRO A 174 14.50 -7.48 16.34
C PRO A 174 13.81 -8.06 15.10
N ALA A 175 13.11 -9.19 15.24
CA ALA A 175 12.39 -9.82 14.13
C ALA A 175 11.20 -8.95 13.66
N LEU A 176 10.46 -8.36 14.61
CA LEU A 176 9.36 -7.43 14.30
C LEU A 176 9.85 -6.15 13.62
N ALA A 177 11.00 -5.61 14.04
CA ALA A 177 11.63 -4.47 13.37
C ALA A 177 12.03 -4.78 11.92
N LEU A 178 12.58 -5.98 11.67
CA LEU A 178 12.91 -6.44 10.32
C LEU A 178 11.66 -6.62 9.44
N ILE A 179 10.56 -7.13 10.01
CA ILE A 179 9.26 -7.23 9.30
C ILE A 179 8.74 -5.84 8.96
N ALA A 180 8.73 -4.91 9.92
CA ALA A 180 8.27 -3.55 9.68
C ALA A 180 9.08 -2.86 8.57
N LEU A 181 10.41 -3.06 8.56
CA LEU A 181 11.28 -2.53 7.52
C LEU A 181 11.02 -3.18 6.15
N ALA A 182 10.88 -4.51 6.09
CA ALA A 182 10.56 -5.22 4.86
C ALA A 182 9.20 -4.77 4.27
N LEU A 183 8.17 -4.69 5.11
CA LEU A 183 6.85 -4.20 4.73
C LEU A 183 6.91 -2.73 4.29
N PHE A 184 7.74 -1.89 4.93
CA PHE A 184 7.92 -0.50 4.52
C PHE A 184 8.56 -0.39 3.14
N VAL A 185 9.56 -1.22 2.82
CA VAL A 185 10.17 -1.26 1.47
C VAL A 185 9.17 -1.74 0.43
N VAL A 186 8.39 -2.78 0.72
CA VAL A 186 7.29 -3.25 -0.14
C VAL A 186 6.26 -2.13 -0.33
N PHE A 187 5.88 -1.44 0.74
CA PHE A 187 4.95 -0.33 0.71
C PHE A 187 5.43 0.82 -0.19
N LEU A 188 6.71 1.19 -0.14
CA LEU A 188 7.27 2.21 -1.04
C LEU A 188 7.25 1.75 -2.50
N SER A 189 7.58 0.48 -2.76
CA SER A 189 7.60 -0.07 -4.12
C SER A 189 6.21 -0.17 -4.74
N GLU A 190 5.26 -0.77 -4.03
CA GLU A 190 3.90 -1.02 -4.53
C GLU A 190 3.09 0.27 -4.66
N ASN A 191 3.43 1.34 -3.92
CA ASN A 191 2.82 2.66 -4.11
C ASN A 191 3.63 3.58 -5.02
N SER A 192 4.65 3.06 -5.69
CA SER A 192 5.47 3.78 -6.68
C SER A 192 6.05 5.08 -6.12
N ARG A 193 6.54 5.03 -4.87
CA ARG A 193 7.10 6.15 -4.12
C ARG A 193 8.62 6.16 -4.21
N ILE A 194 9.22 7.34 -3.97
CA ILE A 194 10.68 7.47 -3.95
C ILE A 194 11.23 6.57 -2.84
N PRO A 195 12.30 5.79 -3.09
CA PRO A 195 13.22 5.89 -4.23
C PRO A 195 12.89 5.01 -5.45
N VAL A 196 11.76 4.29 -5.48
CA VAL A 196 11.40 3.36 -6.55
C VAL A 196 10.93 4.10 -7.81
N ASP A 197 9.90 4.91 -7.64
CA ASP A 197 9.36 5.77 -8.70
C ASP A 197 9.01 7.15 -8.13
N ASP A 198 8.72 8.11 -9.01
CA ASP A 198 8.19 9.42 -8.58
C ASP A 198 6.87 9.69 -9.30
N PRO A 199 5.75 9.77 -8.57
CA PRO A 199 4.43 10.00 -9.17
C PRO A 199 4.30 11.38 -9.84
N ASN A 200 5.25 12.30 -9.62
CA ASN A 200 5.25 13.62 -10.26
C ASN A 200 6.10 13.65 -11.54
N THR A 201 6.78 12.56 -11.87
CA THR A 201 7.61 12.49 -13.08
C THR A 201 6.73 12.17 -14.28
N HIS A 202 6.50 13.16 -15.14
CA HIS A 202 5.80 12.99 -16.43
C HIS A 202 6.75 12.80 -17.62
N LEU A 203 7.97 12.32 -17.37
CA LEU A 203 8.95 12.05 -18.43
C LEU A 203 8.71 10.65 -19.01
N GLU A 204 8.09 10.60 -20.20
CA GLU A 204 7.61 9.41 -20.92
C GLU A 204 8.53 8.17 -20.82
N LEU A 205 9.84 8.33 -21.05
CA LEU A 205 10.80 7.22 -21.04
C LEU A 205 11.08 6.63 -19.65
N THR A 206 10.93 7.45 -18.60
CA THR A 206 11.31 7.08 -17.24
C THR A 206 10.12 6.78 -16.35
N MET A 207 8.89 6.99 -16.81
CA MET A 207 7.70 6.62 -16.04
C MET A 207 7.61 5.09 -15.83
N ILE A 208 7.12 4.66 -14.67
CA ILE A 208 6.76 3.25 -14.40
C ILE A 208 5.27 3.14 -14.11
N HIS A 209 4.78 3.82 -13.06
CA HIS A 209 3.37 3.73 -12.69
C HIS A 209 2.48 4.68 -13.50
N GLU A 210 2.88 5.95 -13.58
CA GLU A 210 2.13 6.99 -14.30
C GLU A 210 1.93 6.64 -15.78
N VAL A 211 2.88 5.94 -16.41
CA VAL A 211 2.76 5.52 -17.80
C VAL A 211 1.65 4.49 -18.01
N MET A 212 1.38 3.62 -17.04
CA MET A 212 0.32 2.60 -17.17
C MET A 212 -1.09 3.20 -17.15
N ILE A 213 -1.22 4.46 -16.73
CA ILE A 213 -2.52 5.11 -16.54
C ILE A 213 -2.72 6.31 -17.46
N LEU A 214 -1.83 6.55 -18.42
CA LEU A 214 -1.80 7.73 -19.28
C LEU A 214 -3.07 7.89 -20.11
N ASP A 215 -3.54 6.81 -20.71
CA ASP A 215 -4.70 6.85 -21.60
C ASP A 215 -6.04 6.87 -20.82
N HIS A 216 -6.02 6.69 -19.50
CA HIS A 216 -7.23 6.76 -18.68
C HIS A 216 -7.66 8.21 -18.42
N SER A 217 -8.98 8.44 -18.49
CA SER A 217 -9.55 9.79 -18.31
C SER A 217 -10.87 9.77 -17.55
N GLY A 218 -11.20 10.90 -16.93
CA GLY A 218 -12.48 11.09 -16.26
C GLY A 218 -12.71 10.10 -15.09
N PRO A 219 -13.88 9.44 -15.01
CA PRO A 219 -14.22 8.53 -13.91
C PRO A 219 -13.26 7.34 -13.77
N ASP A 220 -12.72 6.83 -14.87
CA ASP A 220 -11.79 5.69 -14.85
C ASP A 220 -10.50 6.05 -14.13
N LEU A 221 -9.95 7.24 -14.43
CA LEU A 221 -8.80 7.76 -13.70
C LEU A 221 -9.15 8.03 -12.23
N ALA A 222 -10.37 8.47 -11.92
CA ALA A 222 -10.82 8.63 -10.53
C ALA A 222 -10.81 7.31 -9.75
N PHE A 223 -11.22 6.20 -10.38
CA PHE A 223 -11.19 4.88 -9.76
C PHE A 223 -9.78 4.38 -9.53
N ILE A 224 -8.87 4.63 -10.47
CA ILE A 224 -7.44 4.30 -10.33
C ILE A 224 -6.82 5.09 -9.17
N GLU A 225 -6.99 6.42 -9.15
CA GLU A 225 -6.42 7.30 -8.13
C GLU A 225 -6.97 6.99 -6.73
N TYR A 226 -8.28 6.75 -6.62
CA TYR A 226 -8.90 6.37 -5.36
C TYR A 226 -8.44 4.97 -4.92
N GLY A 227 -8.35 4.02 -5.85
CA GLY A 227 -7.81 2.69 -5.60
C GLY A 227 -6.35 2.74 -5.13
N ALA A 228 -5.52 3.61 -5.72
CA ALA A 228 -4.14 3.84 -5.30
C ALA A 228 -4.07 4.44 -3.88
N ALA A 229 -4.94 5.40 -3.55
CA ALA A 229 -5.06 5.92 -2.19
C ALA A 229 -5.46 4.83 -1.18
N LEU A 230 -6.42 3.97 -1.54
CA LEU A 230 -6.82 2.81 -0.72
C LEU A 230 -5.69 1.80 -0.57
N LYS A 231 -4.93 1.50 -1.63
CA LYS A 231 -3.76 0.63 -1.60
C LYS A 231 -2.68 1.18 -0.66
N PHE A 232 -2.45 2.49 -0.69
CA PHE A 232 -1.56 3.18 0.25
C PHE A 232 -2.03 3.01 1.69
N TRP A 233 -3.33 3.18 1.95
CA TRP A 233 -3.92 2.94 3.27
C TRP A 233 -3.73 1.49 3.72
N ILE A 234 -4.05 0.51 2.88
CA ILE A 234 -3.98 -0.92 3.18
C ILE A 234 -2.55 -1.35 3.52
N LEU A 235 -1.59 -1.06 2.64
CA LEU A 235 -0.19 -1.43 2.87
C LEU A 235 0.41 -0.65 4.05
N GLY A 236 0.06 0.64 4.18
CA GLY A 236 0.46 1.45 5.32
C GLY A 236 -0.09 0.91 6.65
N SER A 237 -1.31 0.38 6.65
CA SER A 237 -1.92 -0.24 7.83
C SER A 237 -1.13 -1.45 8.30
N LEU A 238 -0.61 -2.29 7.39
CA LEU A 238 0.25 -3.43 7.76
C LEU A 238 1.53 -2.95 8.48
N VAL A 239 2.21 -1.94 7.93
CA VAL A 239 3.42 -1.36 8.53
C VAL A 239 3.12 -0.76 9.90
N VAL A 240 2.07 0.07 9.98
CA VAL A 240 1.70 0.78 11.21
C VAL A 240 1.24 -0.19 12.29
N ASN A 241 0.42 -1.20 11.96
CA ASN A 241 -0.03 -2.19 12.93
C ASN A 241 1.14 -2.95 13.57
N VAL A 242 2.15 -3.32 12.78
CA VAL A 242 3.38 -3.92 13.34
C VAL A 242 4.09 -2.90 14.24
N GLY A 243 4.34 -1.68 13.76
CA GLY A 243 5.08 -0.66 14.51
C GLY A 243 4.44 -0.24 15.84
N ILE A 244 3.10 -0.17 15.90
CA ILE A 244 2.38 0.23 17.12
C ILE A 244 2.03 -0.94 18.04
N SER A 245 2.19 -2.19 17.61
CA SER A 245 1.76 -3.36 18.39
C SER A 245 2.50 -3.49 19.73
N GLY A 246 3.69 -2.91 19.85
CA GLY A 246 4.46 -2.82 21.09
C GLY A 246 4.01 -1.72 22.05
N LEU A 247 3.08 -0.85 21.61
CA LEU A 247 2.48 0.13 22.50
C LEU A 247 1.44 -0.57 23.38
N GLY A 248 1.66 -0.51 24.69
CA GLY A 248 0.66 -0.95 25.66
C GLY A 248 -0.60 -0.08 25.63
N GLY A 249 -1.65 -0.52 26.33
CA GLY A 249 -2.87 0.24 26.52
C GLY A 249 -4.13 -0.45 25.96
N GLY A 250 -5.27 0.19 26.19
CA GLY A 250 -6.57 -0.33 25.75
C GLY A 250 -6.85 -0.10 24.26
N THR A 251 -7.98 -0.65 23.80
CA THR A 251 -8.49 -0.54 22.42
C THR A 251 -8.41 0.87 21.85
N TRP A 252 -8.90 1.88 22.57
CA TRP A 252 -8.94 3.27 22.09
C TRP A 252 -7.56 3.90 21.95
N VAL A 253 -6.60 3.53 22.81
CA VAL A 253 -5.21 3.99 22.70
C VAL A 253 -4.58 3.41 21.45
N SER A 254 -4.80 2.12 21.17
CA SER A 254 -4.30 1.47 19.97
C SER A 254 -4.90 2.07 18.69
N ILE A 255 -6.20 2.39 18.68
CA ILE A 255 -6.86 3.06 17.55
C ILE A 255 -6.28 4.47 17.34
N ALA A 256 -6.09 5.25 18.42
CA ALA A 256 -5.49 6.58 18.32
C ALA A 256 -4.03 6.50 17.81
N ALA A 257 -3.25 5.55 18.33
CA ALA A 257 -1.89 5.29 17.89
C ALA A 257 -1.83 4.86 16.41
N PHE A 258 -2.83 4.13 15.92
CA PHE A 258 -2.93 3.77 14.51
C PHE A 258 -3.11 5.01 13.62
N PHE A 259 -4.06 5.90 13.93
CA PHE A 259 -4.26 7.11 13.10
C PHE A 259 -3.06 8.06 13.17
N ALA A 260 -2.43 8.18 14.34
CA ALA A 260 -1.18 8.91 14.50
C ALA A 260 -0.05 8.25 13.68
N GLY A 261 0.04 6.93 13.71
CA GLY A 261 1.00 6.13 12.95
C GLY A 261 0.82 6.26 11.44
N MET A 262 -0.41 6.23 10.93
CA MET A 262 -0.71 6.45 9.50
C MET A 262 -0.31 7.86 9.05
N SER A 263 -0.60 8.87 9.89
CA SER A 263 -0.18 10.25 9.64
C SER A 263 1.35 10.39 9.67
N GLY A 264 2.00 9.75 10.65
CA GLY A 264 3.45 9.70 10.79
C GLY A 264 4.13 8.97 9.63
N LEU A 265 3.54 7.88 9.14
CA LEU A 265 4.00 7.16 7.96
C LEU A 265 3.94 8.06 6.72
N ALA A 266 2.83 8.78 6.50
CA ALA A 266 2.71 9.71 5.39
C ALA A 266 3.73 10.87 5.48
N VAL A 267 3.99 11.41 6.68
CA VAL A 267 5.08 12.38 6.88
C VAL A 267 6.44 11.74 6.57
N GLY A 268 6.68 10.52 7.04
CA GLY A 268 7.91 9.77 6.78
C GLY A 268 8.17 9.57 5.28
N VAL A 269 7.14 9.19 4.52
CA VAL A 269 7.21 9.12 3.05
C VAL A 269 7.52 10.49 2.46
N GLY A 270 6.86 11.55 2.90
CA GLY A 270 7.14 12.91 2.46
C GLY A 270 8.58 13.36 2.75
N VAL A 271 9.17 12.93 3.87
CA VAL A 271 10.58 13.17 4.20
C VAL A 271 11.49 12.39 3.27
N VAL A 272 11.21 11.09 3.04
CA VAL A 272 11.99 10.26 2.10
C VAL A 272 11.95 10.86 0.69
N GLU A 273 10.76 11.23 0.20
CA GLU A 273 10.58 11.89 -1.10
C GLU A 273 11.28 13.25 -1.21
N SER A 274 11.56 13.91 -0.08
CA SER A 274 12.25 15.22 -0.07
C SER A 274 13.77 15.11 0.12
N THR A 275 14.27 13.99 0.65
CA THR A 275 15.68 13.83 1.04
C THR A 275 16.43 12.82 0.19
N MET A 276 15.72 11.89 -0.46
CA MET A 276 16.30 10.89 -1.35
C MET A 276 16.05 11.25 -2.82
N ALA A 277 17.03 10.94 -3.66
CA ALA A 277 16.83 10.94 -5.10
C ALA A 277 16.23 9.60 -5.56
N ARG A 278 15.48 9.65 -6.66
CA ARG A 278 14.99 8.46 -7.35
C ARG A 278 16.14 7.54 -7.75
N TYR A 279 15.99 6.23 -7.51
CA TYR A 279 16.97 5.25 -7.93
C TYR A 279 16.94 5.03 -9.45
N ARG A 280 18.12 4.70 -9.99
CA ARG A 280 18.19 4.14 -11.34
C ARG A 280 17.46 2.80 -11.35
N LEU A 281 16.74 2.50 -12.44
CA LEU A 281 15.94 1.28 -12.60
C LEU A 281 16.69 0.01 -12.17
N LEU A 282 17.96 -0.12 -12.55
CA LEU A 282 18.81 -1.28 -12.23
C LEU A 282 19.13 -1.46 -10.73
N LYS A 283 18.92 -0.43 -9.90
CA LYS A 283 19.14 -0.49 -8.45
C LYS A 283 17.87 -0.88 -7.68
N VAL A 284 16.68 -0.68 -8.25
CA VAL A 284 15.40 -1.01 -7.60
C VAL A 284 15.31 -2.51 -7.25
N PRO A 285 15.65 -3.46 -8.15
CA PRO A 285 15.65 -4.89 -7.80
C PRO A 285 16.54 -5.23 -6.61
N ARG A 286 17.68 -4.54 -6.44
CA ARG A 286 18.58 -4.78 -5.28
C ARG A 286 17.92 -4.39 -3.96
N MET A 287 17.18 -3.28 -3.95
CA MET A 287 16.41 -2.86 -2.78
C MET A 287 15.30 -3.87 -2.44
N LEU A 288 14.63 -4.41 -3.44
CA LEU A 288 13.58 -5.42 -3.24
C LEU A 288 14.15 -6.76 -2.76
N TRP A 289 15.32 -7.17 -3.25
CA TRP A 289 16.03 -8.32 -2.70
C TRP A 289 16.41 -8.14 -1.23
N VAL A 290 16.74 -6.91 -0.80
CA VAL A 290 16.93 -6.61 0.62
C VAL A 290 15.62 -6.81 1.39
N ALA A 291 14.47 -6.36 0.88
CA ALA A 291 13.18 -6.63 1.54
C ALA A 291 12.88 -8.13 1.69
N VAL A 292 13.13 -8.91 0.64
CA VAL A 292 13.02 -10.38 0.69
C VAL A 292 13.97 -10.94 1.77
N ALA A 293 15.24 -10.56 1.76
CA ALA A 293 16.22 -11.04 2.73
C ALA A 293 15.83 -10.69 4.19
N LEU A 294 15.35 -9.47 4.42
CA LEU A 294 14.86 -9.02 5.73
C LEU A 294 13.66 -9.86 6.20
N SER A 295 12.70 -10.12 5.31
CA SER A 295 11.52 -10.93 5.62
C SER A 295 11.87 -12.38 5.95
N VAL A 296 12.77 -13.00 5.16
CA VAL A 296 13.25 -14.38 5.39
C VAL A 296 14.06 -14.47 6.68
N LEU A 297 14.96 -13.51 6.93
CA LEU A 297 15.73 -13.46 8.17
C LEU A 297 14.80 -13.35 9.38
N SER A 298 13.79 -12.49 9.33
CA SER A 298 12.80 -12.39 10.40
C SER A 298 12.03 -13.69 10.62
N PHE A 299 11.55 -14.32 9.54
CA PHE A 299 10.86 -15.61 9.62
C PHE A 299 11.70 -16.69 10.31
N THR A 300 12.99 -16.77 9.97
CA THR A 300 13.92 -17.75 10.58
C THR A 300 14.23 -17.42 12.04
N LEU A 301 14.38 -16.15 12.40
CA LEU A 301 14.60 -15.72 13.78
C LEU A 301 13.40 -16.06 14.69
N ILE A 302 12.17 -15.83 14.22
CA ILE A 302 10.94 -16.18 14.96
C ILE A 302 10.88 -17.68 15.24
N GLY A 303 11.37 -18.50 14.32
CA GLY A 303 11.47 -19.95 14.53
C GLY A 303 12.36 -20.38 15.69
N ARG A 304 13.28 -19.52 16.15
CA ARG A 304 14.12 -19.78 17.33
C ARG A 304 13.48 -19.36 18.65
N PHE A 305 12.55 -18.41 18.62
CA PHE A 305 11.86 -17.91 19.82
C PHE A 305 10.57 -18.66 20.15
N THR A 306 10.09 -19.49 19.22
CA THR A 306 8.85 -20.26 19.32
C THR A 306 9.08 -21.76 19.56
N ALA A 307 10.34 -22.18 19.66
CA ALA A 307 10.78 -23.54 20.03
C ALA A 307 11.15 -23.57 21.52
#